data_AF-E3Q0E1-F1
#
_entry.id   AF-E3Q0E1-F1
#
_cell.length_a   1.000
_cell.length_b   1.000
_cell.length_c   1.000
_cell.angle_alpha   90.00
_cell.angle_beta   90.00
_cell.angle_gamma   90.00
#
_symmetry.space_group_name_H-M   'P 1'
#
loop_
_entity.id
_entity.type
_entity.pdbx_description
1 polymer ?
#
loop_
_entity_poly.entity_id
_entity_poly.type
_entity_poly.pdbx_seq_one_letter_code
_entity_poly.pdbx_strand_id
1 'polypeptide(L)'
;TNCYTGNTWNATACPDNAKCASNCVVDGADYQATYGASTSGNALTLKFVTKGSYATNIGGRMYLMASESKYAMFTLLGNEFAMDVDLSKLPCGLNGAV
;
A
#
# COMPACT_ATOMS: atom_id res chain seq x y z
N THR A 1 -19.89 8.16 -3.92
CA THR A 1 -20.24 7.68 -2.57
C THR A 1 -19.35 6.54 -2.20
N ASN A 2 -18.83 6.50 -0.98
CA ASN A 2 -17.91 5.43 -0.57
C ASN A 2 -18.67 4.13 -0.34
N CYS A 3 -18.07 3.02 -0.81
CA CYS A 3 -18.50 1.68 -0.43
C CYS A 3 -17.99 1.29 0.97
N TYR A 4 -16.90 1.90 1.42
CA TYR A 4 -16.28 1.67 2.72
C TYR A 4 -15.74 2.98 3.29
N THR A 5 -16.02 3.26 4.56
CA THR A 5 -15.52 4.44 5.28
C THR A 5 -15.13 4.07 6.70
N GLY A 6 -13.91 4.44 7.10
CA GLY A 6 -13.37 4.11 8.43
C GLY A 6 -13.21 2.60 8.61
N ASN A 7 -14.17 1.99 9.29
CA ASN A 7 -14.22 0.56 9.58
C ASN A 7 -15.54 -0.12 9.13
N THR A 8 -16.36 0.55 8.33
CA THR A 8 -17.73 0.12 8.02
C THR A 8 -18.02 0.14 6.52
N TRP A 9 -18.69 -0.90 6.03
CA TRP A 9 -19.21 -1.00 4.66
C TRP A 9 -20.59 -0.37 4.52
N ASN A 10 -20.85 0.24 3.36
CA ASN A 10 -22.17 0.76 3.01
C ASN A 10 -23.09 -0.38 2.56
N ALA A 11 -24.05 -0.76 3.41
CA ALA A 11 -24.94 -1.90 3.15
C ALA A 11 -25.83 -1.75 1.90
N THR A 12 -26.11 -0.53 1.45
CA THR A 12 -26.89 -0.29 0.21
C THR A 12 -26.02 -0.52 -1.03
N ALA A 13 -24.75 -0.09 -1.00
CA ALA A 13 -23.81 -0.32 -2.11
C ALA A 13 -23.26 -1.76 -2.13
N CYS A 14 -23.09 -2.35 -0.93
CA CYS A 14 -22.53 -3.67 -0.69
C CYS A 14 -23.50 -4.57 0.12
N PRO A 15 -24.65 -4.95 -0.44
CA PRO A 15 -25.61 -5.84 0.25
C PRO A 15 -25.12 -7.29 0.31
N ASP A 16 -24.22 -7.69 -0.59
CA ASP A 16 -23.52 -8.96 -0.61
C ASP A 16 -22.15 -8.80 -1.31
N ASN A 17 -21.29 -9.82 -1.20
CA ASN A 17 -19.91 -9.73 -1.71
C ASN A 17 -19.83 -9.57 -3.23
N ALA A 18 -20.67 -10.27 -3.99
CA ALA A 18 -20.64 -10.22 -5.45
C ALA A 18 -21.10 -8.85 -5.97
N LYS A 19 -22.19 -8.33 -5.40
CA LYS A 19 -22.67 -6.98 -5.70
C LYS A 19 -21.69 -5.92 -5.26
N CYS A 20 -21.06 -6.06 -4.09
CA CYS A 20 -20.05 -5.12 -3.63
C CYS A 20 -18.88 -5.04 -4.64
N ALA A 21 -18.34 -6.18 -5.06
CA ALA A 21 -17.26 -6.23 -6.04
C ALA A 21 -17.66 -5.65 -7.41
N SER A 22 -18.92 -5.78 -7.81
CA SER A 22 -19.42 -5.22 -9.07
C SER A 22 -19.79 -3.74 -8.99
N ASN A 23 -20.24 -3.26 -7.82
CA ASN A 23 -20.73 -1.89 -7.63
C ASN A 23 -19.63 -0.92 -7.23
N CYS A 24 -18.51 -1.44 -6.71
CA CYS A 24 -17.45 -0.66 -6.10
C CYS A 24 -16.14 -0.82 -6.87
N VAL A 25 -15.33 0.23 -6.85
CA VAL A 25 -14.01 0.24 -7.45
C VAL A 25 -12.97 0.64 -6.43
N VAL A 26 -11.76 0.16 -6.62
CA VAL A 26 -10.56 0.72 -5.98
C VAL A 26 -9.96 1.70 -6.99
N ASP A 27 -9.74 2.93 -6.56
CA ASP A 27 -9.24 4.01 -7.42
C ASP A 27 -7.71 4.15 -7.31
N GLY A 28 -7.14 5.07 -8.08
CA GLY A 28 -5.74 5.44 -8.02
C GLY A 28 -5.32 6.02 -6.66
N ALA A 29 -4.00 6.10 -6.45
CA ALA A 29 -3.40 6.52 -5.19
C ALA A 29 -2.47 7.73 -5.37
N ASP A 30 -2.62 8.74 -4.53
CA ASP A 30 -1.61 9.78 -4.33
C ASP A 30 -0.55 9.27 -3.34
N TYR A 31 0.46 8.58 -3.88
CA TYR A 31 1.49 7.90 -3.11
C TYR A 31 2.20 8.81 -2.10
N GLN A 32 2.59 10.01 -2.52
CA GLN A 32 3.43 10.86 -1.68
C GLN A 32 2.61 11.66 -0.66
N ALA A 33 1.56 12.37 -1.09
CA ALA A 33 0.85 13.28 -0.20
C ALA A 33 -0.14 12.56 0.71
N THR A 34 -0.73 11.45 0.26
CA THR A 34 -1.70 10.67 1.05
C THR A 34 -1.03 9.54 1.82
N TYR A 35 -0.15 8.77 1.17
CA TYR A 35 0.41 7.54 1.76
C TYR A 35 1.85 7.69 2.29
N GLY A 36 2.56 8.78 1.94
CA GLY A 36 3.94 9.00 2.37
C GLY A 36 4.93 8.00 1.78
N ALA A 37 4.62 7.48 0.59
CA ALA A 37 5.49 6.62 -0.19
C ALA A 37 6.15 7.44 -1.31
N SER A 38 7.47 7.28 -1.46
CA SER A 38 8.23 7.98 -2.49
C SER A 38 9.43 7.17 -2.93
N THR A 39 9.85 7.35 -4.18
CA THR A 39 11.04 6.69 -4.75
C THR A 39 12.07 7.71 -5.21
N SER A 40 13.34 7.35 -5.14
CA SER A 40 14.44 8.08 -5.77
C SER A 40 15.47 7.10 -6.28
N GLY A 41 15.62 6.98 -7.61
CA GLY A 41 16.46 5.94 -8.22
C GLY A 41 16.01 4.54 -7.81
N ASN A 42 16.88 3.80 -7.13
CA ASN A 42 16.64 2.44 -6.64
C ASN A 42 16.06 2.38 -5.20
N ALA A 43 15.83 3.52 -4.55
CA ALA A 43 15.38 3.58 -3.16
C ALA A 43 13.86 3.80 -3.06
N LEU A 44 13.20 3.03 -2.19
CA LEU A 44 11.82 3.24 -1.75
C LEU A 44 11.81 3.72 -0.29
N THR A 45 11.14 4.83 -0.01
CA THR A 45 10.90 5.32 1.35
C THR A 45 9.43 5.21 1.71
N LEU A 46 9.14 4.63 2.88
CA LEU A 46 7.79 4.52 3.44
C LEU A 46 7.72 5.24 4.78
N LYS A 47 6.86 6.25 4.89
CA LYS A 47 6.53 6.89 6.17
C LYS A 47 5.45 6.11 6.90
N PHE A 48 5.59 6.00 8.21
CA PHE A 48 4.59 5.30 9.02
C PHE A 48 3.29 6.09 9.18
N VAL A 49 3.34 7.41 9.38
CA VAL A 49 2.15 8.26 9.51
C VAL A 49 2.21 9.39 8.52
N THR A 50 1.16 9.53 7.71
CA THR A 50 1.01 10.62 6.74
C THR A 50 -0.32 11.32 6.96
N LYS A 51 -0.26 12.61 7.35
CA LYS A 51 -1.44 13.43 7.60
C LYS A 51 -1.77 14.22 6.32
N GLY A 52 -2.79 13.78 5.60
CA GLY A 52 -3.31 14.48 4.42
C GLY A 52 -4.41 15.48 4.79
N SER A 53 -4.93 16.19 3.80
CA SER A 53 -5.96 17.23 3.98
C SER A 53 -7.30 16.70 4.49
N TYR A 54 -7.63 15.45 4.19
CA TYR A 54 -8.95 14.85 4.49
C TYR A 54 -8.87 13.66 5.44
N ALA A 55 -7.71 13.02 5.58
CA ALA A 55 -7.52 11.82 6.36
C ALA A 55 -6.06 11.65 6.80
N THR A 56 -5.84 10.80 7.80
CA THR A 56 -4.51 10.33 8.19
C THR A 56 -4.35 8.88 7.76
N ASN A 57 -3.29 8.59 6.99
CA ASN A 57 -2.89 7.23 6.64
C ASN A 57 -1.86 6.69 7.63
N ILE A 58 -1.97 5.39 7.96
CA ILE A 58 -1.07 4.68 8.87
C ILE A 58 -0.50 3.45 8.15
N GLY A 59 0.82 3.43 7.94
CA GLY A 59 1.56 2.36 7.27
C GLY A 59 1.36 2.32 5.75
N GLY A 60 1.93 1.30 5.13
CA GLY A 60 1.80 1.04 3.71
C GLY A 60 2.34 -0.33 3.35
N ARG A 61 1.82 -0.94 2.30
CA ARG A 61 2.33 -2.19 1.73
C ARG A 61 2.45 -2.01 0.22
N MET A 62 3.63 -2.26 -0.31
CA MET A 62 3.95 -2.08 -1.73
C MET A 62 4.35 -3.42 -2.34
N TYR A 63 4.10 -3.55 -3.64
CA TYR A 63 4.56 -4.69 -4.43
C TYR A 63 5.41 -4.18 -5.58
N LEU A 64 6.50 -4.87 -5.88
CA LEU A 64 7.30 -4.53 -7.05
C LEU A 64 6.56 -4.93 -8.32
N MET A 65 6.51 -4.03 -9.30
CA MET A 65 5.80 -4.21 -10.56
C MET A 65 6.80 -4.49 -11.69
N ALA A 66 6.49 -5.44 -12.57
CA ALA A 66 7.22 -5.66 -13.83
C ALA A 66 6.65 -4.82 -14.98
N SER A 67 5.37 -4.44 -14.88
CA SER A 67 4.67 -3.55 -15.81
C SER A 67 3.44 -2.96 -15.10
N GLU A 68 2.66 -2.11 -15.77
CA GLU A 68 1.45 -1.49 -15.22
C GLU A 68 0.41 -2.49 -14.68
N SER A 69 0.39 -3.73 -15.18
CA SER A 69 -0.63 -4.73 -14.85
C SER A 69 -0.09 -6.06 -14.29
N LYS A 70 1.23 -6.17 -14.06
CA LYS A 70 1.87 -7.42 -13.62
C LYS A 70 2.91 -7.15 -12.53
N TYR A 71 2.88 -7.96 -11.46
CA TYR A 71 3.94 -7.98 -10.46
C TYR A 71 5.26 -8.50 -11.04
N ALA A 72 6.36 -8.02 -10.47
CA ALA A 72 7.67 -8.62 -10.67
C ALA A 72 7.75 -9.91 -9.86
N MET A 73 7.85 -11.04 -10.57
CA MET A 73 7.93 -12.36 -9.96
C MET A 73 9.38 -12.80 -9.83
N PHE A 74 9.72 -13.44 -8.72
CA PHE A 74 11.07 -13.93 -8.43
C PHE A 74 11.04 -15.45 -8.25
N THR A 75 11.99 -16.16 -8.87
CA THR A 75 12.29 -17.55 -8.54
C THR A 75 13.49 -17.55 -7.62
N LEU A 76 13.26 -17.69 -6.31
CA LEU A 76 14.32 -17.55 -5.31
C LEU A 76 15.15 -18.82 -5.11
N LEU A 77 14.59 -20.00 -5.41
CA LEU A 77 15.29 -21.27 -5.22
C LEU A 77 16.55 -21.32 -6.09
N GLY A 78 17.70 -21.51 -5.45
CA GLY A 78 19.01 -21.57 -6.12
C GLY A 78 19.59 -20.22 -6.51
N ASN A 79 18.95 -19.10 -6.11
CA ASN A 79 19.40 -17.74 -6.40
C ASN A 79 19.66 -16.95 -5.11
N GLU A 80 20.31 -15.80 -5.26
CA GLU A 80 20.56 -14.85 -4.17
C GLU A 80 19.68 -13.60 -4.36
N PHE A 81 19.16 -13.06 -3.25
CA PHE A 81 18.45 -11.79 -3.21
C PHE A 81 19.13 -10.88 -2.18
N ALA A 82 19.54 -9.68 -2.61
CA ALA A 82 20.24 -8.71 -1.78
C ALA A 82 19.55 -7.34 -1.87
N MET A 83 19.52 -6.64 -0.74
CA MET A 83 19.03 -5.27 -0.66
C MET A 83 19.64 -4.52 0.52
N ASP A 84 19.71 -3.21 0.41
CA ASP A 84 20.06 -2.32 1.51
C ASP A 84 18.79 -1.86 2.23
N VAL A 85 18.85 -1.78 3.57
CA VAL A 85 17.74 -1.30 4.41
C VAL A 85 18.26 -0.33 5.45
N ASP A 86 17.67 0.87 5.49
CA ASP A 86 17.86 1.83 6.59
C ASP A 86 16.67 1.80 7.55
N LEU A 87 16.89 1.23 8.74
CA LEU A 87 15.92 1.18 9.83
C LEU A 87 16.25 2.16 10.98
N SER A 88 17.21 3.08 10.79
CA SER A 88 17.70 3.97 11.85
C SER A 88 16.61 4.85 12.49
N LYS A 89 15.50 5.06 11.77
CA LYS A 89 14.34 5.83 12.23
C LYS A 89 13.13 4.98 12.61
N LEU A 90 13.28 3.65 12.70
CA LEU A 90 12.20 2.71 13.03
C LEU A 90 12.28 2.28 14.51
N PRO A 91 11.51 2.89 15.42
CA PRO A 91 11.53 2.54 16.84
C PRO A 91 10.87 1.17 17.13
N CYS A 92 11.01 0.73 18.38
CA CYS A 92 10.32 -0.45 18.91
C CYS A 92 8.80 -0.38 18.68
N GLY A 93 8.18 -1.53 18.41
CA GLY A 93 6.75 -1.63 18.14
C GLY A 93 6.35 -1.40 16.68
N LEU A 94 7.31 -1.05 15.81
CA LEU A 94 7.11 -0.97 14.36
C LEU A 94 7.85 -2.11 13.65
N ASN A 95 7.42 -2.40 12.41
CA ASN A 95 8.04 -3.42 11.57
C ASN A 95 8.18 -2.90 10.12
N GLY A 96 9.43 -2.79 9.64
CA GLY A 96 9.75 -2.58 8.24
C GLY A 96 10.05 -3.93 7.58
N ALA A 97 9.07 -4.49 6.88
CA ALA A 97 9.13 -5.82 6.31
C ALA A 97 9.38 -5.81 4.80
N VAL A 98 10.11 -6.82 4.34
CA VAL A 98 10.37 -7.15 2.93
C VAL A 98 9.98 -8.59 2.70
#